data_AF-A0A2N6QP05-F1
#
_entry.id   AF-A0A2N6QP05-F1
#
_cell.length_a   1.000
_cell.length_b   1.000
_cell.length_c   1.000
_cell.angle_alpha   90.00
_cell.angle_beta   90.00
_cell.angle_gamma   90.00
#
_symmetry.space_group_name_H-M   'P 1'
#
loop_
_entity.id
_entity.type
_entity.pdbx_description
1 polymer ?
#
loop_
_entity_poly.entity_id
_entity_poly.type
_entity_poly.pdbx_seq_one_letter_code
_entity_poly.pdbx_strand_id
1 'polypeptide(L)'
;MVNGLSSLRYWFKRSMVFMRRFTHSRGFGIQSPSAYRFDREVINAHYAYDAYADLKQAFSHEDRLTLKLARLYFRIAHATQARQWALCTSRNDVYRAYIEAGCRTAIFVDGDEVGEVDKIAASDVLVMAMEDDRWPMCEAFVSSAHERSMLIVEGIYASKKAKMRWKELVNDERTGVAFDLYDCGIIFFDHTKSKQVYIINF
;
A
#
# COMPACT_ATOMS: atom_id res chain seq x y z
N MET A 1 16.67 13.18 24.23
CA MET A 1 17.26 14.11 23.23
C MET A 1 17.49 13.49 21.84
N VAL A 2 17.10 12.22 21.58
CA VAL A 2 17.31 11.55 20.26
C VAL A 2 16.24 11.91 19.20
N ASN A 3 15.12 12.55 19.60
CA ASN A 3 13.96 12.78 18.72
C ASN A 3 14.05 14.03 17.81
N GLY A 4 14.97 14.97 18.08
CA GLY A 4 15.07 16.22 17.32
C GLY A 4 15.71 16.03 15.93
N LEU A 5 16.85 15.33 15.87
CA LEU A 5 17.56 15.07 14.62
C LEU A 5 16.79 14.13 13.69
N SER A 6 16.12 13.10 14.22
CA SER A 6 15.31 12.17 13.43
C SER A 6 14.10 12.86 12.79
N SER A 7 13.42 13.74 13.56
CA SER A 7 12.31 14.56 13.08
C SER A 7 12.74 15.53 11.96
N LEU A 8 13.87 16.22 12.13
CA LEU A 8 14.39 17.15 11.12
C LEU A 8 14.75 16.42 9.81
N ARG A 9 15.41 15.27 9.92
CA ARG A 9 15.82 14.45 8.78
C ARG A 9 14.60 13.88 8.04
N TYR A 10 13.54 13.52 8.76
CA TYR A 10 12.24 13.14 8.19
C TYR A 10 11.63 14.29 7.40
N TRP A 11 11.51 15.48 7.98
CA TRP A 11 10.92 16.65 7.31
C TRP A 11 11.72 17.09 6.09
N PHE A 12 13.05 17.03 6.15
CA PHE A 12 13.90 17.32 5.00
C PHE A 12 13.68 16.33 3.86
N LYS A 13 13.68 15.02 4.17
CA LYS A 13 13.36 13.97 3.19
C LYS A 13 11.98 14.19 2.57
N ARG A 14 10.96 14.46 3.39
CA ARG A 14 9.59 14.72 2.93
C ARG A 14 9.51 15.95 2.02
N SER A 15 10.20 17.03 2.38
CA SER A 15 10.23 18.25 1.56
C SER A 15 10.86 18.01 0.19
N MET A 16 11.98 17.27 0.13
CA MET A 16 12.60 16.90 -1.14
C MET A 16 11.70 16.01 -2.01
N VAL A 17 11.00 15.04 -1.40
CA VAL A 17 10.08 14.17 -2.12
C VAL A 17 8.89 14.96 -2.66
N PHE A 18 8.31 15.82 -1.82
CA PHE A 18 7.24 16.72 -2.20
C PHE A 18 7.65 17.61 -3.38
N MET A 19 8.82 18.26 -3.31
CA MET A 19 9.33 19.09 -4.42
C MET A 19 9.57 18.31 -5.72
N ARG A 20 9.87 17.01 -5.64
CA ARG A 20 10.01 16.16 -6.85
C ARG A 20 8.67 15.70 -7.42
N ARG A 21 7.60 15.74 -6.63
CA ARG A 21 6.31 15.14 -6.96
C ARG A 21 5.14 16.13 -6.95
N PHE A 22 5.37 17.42 -6.70
CA PHE A 22 4.29 18.42 -6.61
C PHE A 22 3.50 18.54 -7.92
N THR A 23 4.14 18.28 -9.07
CA THR A 23 3.48 18.21 -10.40
C THR A 23 2.49 17.07 -10.52
N HIS A 24 2.52 16.11 -9.59
CA HIS A 24 1.66 14.94 -9.51
C HIS A 24 0.70 14.98 -8.32
N SER A 25 0.51 16.15 -7.70
CA SER A 25 -0.51 16.35 -6.68
C SER A 25 -1.91 16.47 -7.31
N ARG A 26 -2.96 16.17 -6.53
CA ARG A 26 -4.38 16.43 -6.90
C ARG A 26 -4.83 15.73 -8.20
N GLY A 27 -4.21 14.62 -8.57
CA GLY A 27 -4.54 13.84 -9.76
C GLY A 27 -4.07 14.44 -11.09
N PHE A 28 -3.18 15.44 -11.09
CA PHE A 28 -2.56 15.94 -12.32
C PHE A 28 -1.81 14.82 -13.06
N GLY A 29 -2.10 14.65 -14.36
CA GLY A 29 -1.52 13.62 -15.21
C GLY A 29 -2.30 12.29 -15.23
N ILE A 30 -3.35 12.14 -14.41
CA ILE A 30 -4.22 10.96 -14.44
C ILE A 30 -5.35 11.16 -15.45
N GLN A 31 -5.30 10.42 -16.56
CA GLN A 31 -6.34 10.48 -17.60
C GLN A 31 -7.47 9.46 -17.40
N SER A 32 -7.22 8.39 -16.63
CA SER A 32 -8.22 7.36 -16.35
C SER A 32 -9.20 7.82 -15.26
N PRO A 33 -10.52 7.89 -15.52
CA PRO A 33 -11.51 8.31 -14.52
C PRO A 33 -11.50 7.46 -13.25
N SER A 34 -11.31 6.14 -13.38
CA SER A 34 -11.24 5.25 -12.22
C SER A 34 -9.97 5.48 -11.40
N ALA A 35 -8.83 5.74 -12.05
CA ALA A 35 -7.58 6.02 -11.35
C ALA A 35 -7.63 7.37 -10.64
N TYR A 36 -8.24 8.38 -11.26
CA TYR A 36 -8.43 9.69 -10.65
C TYR A 36 -9.33 9.60 -9.42
N ARG A 37 -10.44 8.83 -9.52
CA ARG A 37 -11.33 8.57 -8.39
C ARG A 37 -10.59 7.88 -7.25
N PHE A 38 -9.80 6.84 -7.54
CA PHE A 38 -9.03 6.13 -6.53
C PHE A 38 -7.99 7.03 -5.84
N ASP A 39 -7.26 7.85 -6.60
CA ASP A 39 -6.33 8.84 -6.03
C ASP A 39 -7.06 9.80 -5.07
N ARG A 40 -8.13 10.44 -5.54
CA ARG A 40 -8.85 11.46 -4.75
C ARG A 40 -9.57 10.87 -3.54
N GLU A 41 -10.30 9.78 -3.72
CA GLU A 41 -11.25 9.26 -2.72
C GLU A 41 -10.64 8.22 -1.79
N VAL A 42 -9.50 7.62 -2.16
CA VAL A 42 -8.83 6.59 -1.36
C VAL A 42 -7.42 7.02 -0.96
N ILE A 43 -6.53 7.35 -1.90
CA ILE A 43 -5.13 7.64 -1.57
C ILE A 43 -5.01 8.95 -0.77
N ASN A 44 -5.44 10.04 -1.40
CA ASN A 44 -5.35 11.42 -0.90
C ASN A 44 -6.66 11.91 -0.24
N ALA A 45 -7.52 10.98 0.16
CA ALA A 45 -8.72 11.32 0.91
C ALA A 45 -8.38 11.84 2.31
N HIS A 46 -9.02 12.95 2.68
CA HIS A 46 -8.85 13.63 3.96
C HIS A 46 -10.07 13.48 4.89
N TYR A 47 -10.85 12.40 4.74
CA TYR A 47 -12.01 12.14 5.59
C TYR A 47 -11.59 11.89 7.04
N ALA A 48 -12.32 12.50 7.98
CA ALA A 48 -12.22 12.21 9.39
C ALA A 48 -13.18 11.05 9.72
N TYR A 49 -12.63 9.86 9.92
CA TYR A 49 -13.40 8.71 10.39
C TYR A 49 -13.34 8.66 11.92
N ASP A 50 -14.48 8.41 12.57
CA ASP A 50 -14.57 8.35 14.04
C ASP A 50 -13.59 7.32 14.62
N ALA A 51 -13.44 6.18 13.95
CA ALA A 51 -12.51 5.12 14.32
C ALA A 51 -11.03 5.56 14.40
N TYR A 52 -10.63 6.66 13.74
CA TYR A 52 -9.23 7.11 13.74
C TYR A 52 -8.77 7.61 15.10
N ALA A 53 -9.66 8.17 15.92
CA ALA A 53 -9.28 8.66 17.25
C ALA A 53 -8.86 7.49 18.15
N ASP A 54 -9.73 6.49 18.26
CA ASP A 54 -9.53 5.31 19.09
C ASP A 54 -8.33 4.48 18.61
N LEU A 55 -8.23 4.24 17.30
CA LEU A 55 -7.11 3.50 16.72
C LEU A 55 -5.78 4.23 16.90
N LYS A 56 -5.74 5.56 16.76
CA LYS A 56 -4.51 6.32 17.00
C LYS A 56 -4.11 6.30 18.48
N GLN A 57 -5.09 6.26 19.40
CA GLN A 57 -4.81 6.13 20.82
C GLN A 57 -4.28 4.73 21.17
N ALA A 58 -4.89 3.68 20.62
CA ALA A 58 -4.45 2.29 20.83
C ALA A 58 -3.02 2.04 20.34
N PHE A 59 -2.66 2.61 19.19
CA PHE A 59 -1.33 2.46 18.57
C PHE A 59 -0.47 3.74 18.70
N SER A 60 -0.55 4.44 19.83
CA SER A 60 0.15 5.72 20.02
C SER A 60 1.69 5.60 20.02
N HIS A 61 2.21 4.38 20.21
CA HIS A 61 3.64 4.07 20.23
C HIS A 61 4.22 3.84 18.83
N GLU A 62 3.37 3.65 17.82
CA GLU A 62 3.79 3.41 16.44
C GLU A 62 4.30 4.67 15.76
N ASP A 63 5.15 4.48 14.76
CA ASP A 63 5.75 5.59 14.04
C ASP A 63 4.76 6.25 13.06
N ARG A 64 5.10 7.48 12.65
CA ARG A 64 4.23 8.30 11.80
C ARG A 64 3.95 7.66 10.44
N LEU A 65 4.91 6.93 9.87
CA LEU A 65 4.74 6.28 8.57
C LEU A 65 3.79 5.08 8.71
N THR A 66 4.01 4.23 9.73
CA THR A 66 3.13 3.09 10.01
C THR A 66 1.67 3.54 10.18
N LEU A 67 1.42 4.58 10.99
CA LEU A 67 0.06 5.13 11.14
C LEU A 67 -0.50 5.77 9.85
N LYS A 68 0.37 6.34 9.00
CA LYS A 68 -0.04 6.90 7.69
C LYS A 68 -0.48 5.78 6.74
N LEU A 69 0.27 4.68 6.68
CA LEU A 69 -0.06 3.49 5.89
C LEU A 69 -1.29 2.77 6.43
N ALA A 70 -1.40 2.59 7.75
CA ALA A 70 -2.57 1.98 8.37
C ALA A 70 -3.87 2.72 8.01
N ARG A 71 -3.86 4.06 8.01
CA ARG A 71 -5.00 4.87 7.54
C ARG A 71 -5.29 4.69 6.05
N LEU A 72 -4.26 4.52 5.22
CA LEU A 72 -4.44 4.20 3.81
C LEU A 72 -5.13 2.84 3.65
N TYR A 73 -4.69 1.83 4.39
CA TYR A 73 -5.27 0.48 4.33
C TYR A 73 -6.71 0.44 4.84
N PHE A 74 -7.03 1.21 5.88
CA PHE A 74 -8.43 1.46 6.26
C PHE A 74 -9.25 1.98 5.07
N ARG A 75 -8.76 3.01 4.36
CA ARG A 75 -9.50 3.63 3.25
C ARG A 75 -9.64 2.67 2.08
N ILE A 76 -8.61 1.88 1.80
CA ILE A 76 -8.66 0.84 0.77
C ILE A 76 -9.70 -0.20 1.16
N ALA A 77 -9.64 -0.76 2.36
CA ALA A 77 -10.61 -1.75 2.85
C ALA A 77 -12.05 -1.21 2.80
N HIS A 78 -12.26 0.02 3.25
CA HIS A 78 -13.54 0.68 3.18
C HIS A 78 -14.06 0.87 1.75
N ALA A 79 -13.18 1.28 0.82
CA ALA A 79 -13.57 1.56 -0.57
C ALA A 79 -13.78 0.29 -1.41
N THR A 80 -12.96 -0.75 -1.21
CA THR A 80 -13.02 -1.97 -2.03
C THR A 80 -13.89 -3.06 -1.43
N GLN A 81 -14.11 -3.04 -0.11
CA GLN A 81 -14.74 -4.13 0.64
C GLN A 81 -14.09 -5.49 0.35
N ALA A 82 -12.78 -5.50 0.04
CA ALA A 82 -12.04 -6.72 -0.22
C ALA A 82 -12.07 -7.61 1.03
N ARG A 83 -12.31 -8.90 0.83
CA ARG A 83 -12.62 -9.82 1.93
C ARG A 83 -11.36 -10.50 2.44
N GLN A 84 -10.49 -11.01 1.57
CA GLN A 84 -9.32 -11.76 1.97
C GLN A 84 -8.04 -10.91 1.86
N TRP A 85 -7.39 -10.68 3.01
CA TRP A 85 -6.19 -9.88 3.14
C TRP A 85 -5.02 -10.73 3.63
N ALA A 86 -4.00 -10.92 2.79
CA ALA A 86 -2.72 -11.47 3.20
C ALA A 86 -1.80 -10.34 3.68
N LEU A 87 -1.27 -10.45 4.90
CA LEU A 87 -0.37 -9.46 5.48
C LEU A 87 1.00 -10.09 5.76
N CYS A 88 2.01 -9.66 5.01
CA CYS A 88 3.39 -10.10 5.08
C CYS A 88 4.29 -8.92 5.46
N THR A 89 4.02 -8.30 6.61
CA THR A 89 4.76 -7.15 7.15
C THR A 89 5.14 -7.38 8.62
N SER A 90 6.00 -6.54 9.19
CA SER A 90 6.32 -6.59 10.63
C SER A 90 5.32 -5.84 11.52
N ARG A 91 4.30 -5.20 10.94
CA ARG A 91 3.30 -4.34 11.62
C ARG A 91 1.87 -4.83 11.42
N ASN A 92 1.71 -6.14 11.27
CA ASN A 92 0.44 -6.77 10.92
C ASN A 92 -0.67 -6.48 11.94
N ASP A 93 -0.36 -6.39 13.22
CA ASP A 93 -1.31 -6.06 14.30
C ASP A 93 -1.98 -4.69 14.11
N VAL A 94 -1.18 -3.66 13.80
CA VAL A 94 -1.66 -2.30 13.53
C VAL A 94 -2.52 -2.29 12.27
N TYR A 95 -2.04 -2.93 11.21
CA TYR A 95 -2.73 -2.93 9.92
C TYR A 95 -4.04 -3.71 9.97
N ARG A 96 -4.09 -4.86 10.67
CA ARG A 96 -5.33 -5.62 10.92
C ARG A 96 -6.40 -4.75 11.55
N ALA A 97 -6.09 -4.07 12.65
CA ALA A 97 -7.05 -3.24 13.36
C ALA A 97 -7.63 -2.11 12.50
N TYR A 98 -6.80 -1.47 11.66
CA TYR A 98 -7.27 -0.44 10.73
C TYR A 98 -8.08 -1.03 9.56
N ILE A 99 -7.69 -2.18 9.03
CA ILE A 99 -8.42 -2.85 7.95
C ILE A 99 -9.80 -3.32 8.44
N GLU A 100 -9.88 -3.95 9.62
CA GLU A 100 -11.14 -4.40 10.23
C GLU A 100 -12.11 -3.25 10.49
N ALA A 101 -11.59 -2.11 10.95
CA ALA A 101 -12.40 -0.91 11.15
C ALA A 101 -12.95 -0.33 9.84
N GLY A 102 -12.24 -0.51 8.72
CA GLY A 102 -12.68 -0.11 7.38
C GLY A 102 -13.61 -1.13 6.71
N CYS A 103 -13.43 -2.42 6.99
CA CYS A 103 -14.18 -3.54 6.44
C CYS A 103 -14.37 -4.64 7.50
N ARG A 104 -15.55 -4.68 8.12
CA ARG A 104 -15.87 -5.62 9.21
C ARG A 104 -15.89 -7.09 8.78
N THR A 105 -16.00 -7.34 7.48
CA THR A 105 -16.02 -8.69 6.90
C THR A 105 -14.65 -9.16 6.43
N ALA A 106 -13.60 -8.36 6.65
CA ALA A 106 -12.24 -8.73 6.30
C ALA A 106 -11.79 -9.99 7.07
N ILE A 107 -11.11 -10.88 6.36
CA ILE A 107 -10.51 -12.12 6.83
C ILE A 107 -9.03 -12.03 6.51
N PHE A 108 -8.19 -12.38 7.47
CA PHE A 108 -6.74 -12.30 7.33
C PHE A 108 -6.11 -13.66 7.08
N VAL A 109 -5.16 -13.68 6.16
CA VAL A 109 -4.26 -14.80 5.91
C VAL A 109 -2.91 -14.45 6.52
N ASP A 110 -2.46 -15.25 7.48
CA ASP A 110 -1.16 -15.10 8.11
C ASP A 110 -0.05 -15.58 7.15
N GLY A 111 0.82 -14.66 6.74
CA GLY A 111 1.86 -14.93 5.75
C GLY A 111 3.23 -15.29 6.33
N ASP A 112 3.35 -15.45 7.65
CA ASP A 112 4.61 -15.75 8.33
C ASP A 112 4.82 -17.26 8.60
N GLU A 113 3.86 -18.11 8.23
CA GLU A 113 3.96 -19.57 8.38
C GLU A 113 4.37 -20.29 7.08
N VAL A 114 5.29 -21.24 7.20
CA VAL A 114 5.74 -22.10 6.09
C VAL A 114 4.56 -22.97 5.64
N GLY A 115 4.09 -22.76 4.41
CA GLY A 115 3.00 -23.56 3.81
C GLY A 115 1.76 -22.76 3.38
N GLU A 116 1.71 -21.45 3.65
CA GLU A 116 0.53 -20.62 3.36
C GLU A 116 0.55 -19.94 1.98
N VAL A 117 1.51 -20.29 1.11
CA VAL A 117 1.68 -19.66 -0.23
C VAL A 117 0.42 -19.74 -1.07
N ASP A 118 -0.28 -20.89 -1.06
CA ASP A 118 -1.52 -21.07 -1.83
C ASP A 118 -2.65 -20.18 -1.33
N LYS A 119 -2.73 -19.94 -0.01
CA LYS A 119 -3.74 -19.06 0.59
C LYS A 119 -3.44 -17.60 0.33
N ILE A 120 -2.15 -17.23 0.36
CA ILE A 120 -1.71 -15.90 -0.08
C ILE A 120 -2.09 -15.70 -1.54
N ALA A 121 -1.78 -16.68 -2.40
CA ALA A 121 -2.10 -16.61 -3.82
C ALA A 121 -3.60 -16.46 -4.11
N ALA A 122 -4.46 -17.03 -3.26
CA ALA A 122 -5.92 -16.93 -3.37
C ALA A 122 -6.53 -15.65 -2.75
N SER A 123 -5.72 -14.79 -2.11
CA SER A 123 -6.22 -13.60 -1.42
C SER A 123 -6.63 -12.49 -2.39
N ASP A 124 -7.55 -11.61 -1.97
CA ASP A 124 -7.95 -10.43 -2.75
C ASP A 124 -6.87 -9.34 -2.69
N VAL A 125 -6.25 -9.17 -1.51
CA VAL A 125 -5.23 -8.14 -1.29
C VAL A 125 -4.01 -8.75 -0.61
N LEU A 126 -2.83 -8.51 -1.15
CA LEU A 126 -1.55 -8.80 -0.50
C LEU A 126 -0.88 -7.49 -0.10
N VAL A 127 -0.59 -7.33 1.19
CA VAL A 127 0.27 -6.25 1.71
C VAL A 127 1.58 -6.86 2.15
N MET A 128 2.70 -6.38 1.60
CA MET A 128 4.02 -6.91 1.93
C MET A 128 5.09 -5.84 2.05
N ALA A 129 6.11 -6.12 2.87
CA ALA A 129 7.36 -5.39 2.82
C ALA A 129 8.27 -5.94 1.72
N MET A 130 9.08 -5.06 1.11
CA MET A 130 10.03 -5.45 0.06
C MET A 130 11.29 -6.13 0.64
N GLU A 131 11.11 -7.37 1.12
CA GLU A 131 12.12 -8.26 1.72
C GLU A 131 12.33 -9.51 0.84
N ASP A 132 13.55 -10.06 0.81
CA ASP A 132 13.93 -11.08 -0.16
C ASP A 132 13.29 -12.44 0.06
N ASP A 133 13.18 -12.83 1.32
CA ASP A 133 12.51 -14.04 1.79
C ASP A 133 11.01 -14.03 1.48
N ARG A 134 10.43 -12.85 1.30
CA ARG A 134 9.01 -12.66 0.97
C ARG A 134 8.71 -12.64 -0.54
N TRP A 135 9.74 -12.62 -1.40
CA TRP A 135 9.56 -12.58 -2.85
C TRP A 135 8.77 -13.77 -3.43
N PRO A 136 8.96 -15.03 -2.99
CA PRO A 136 8.17 -16.15 -3.49
C PRO A 136 6.66 -15.98 -3.27
N MET A 137 6.25 -15.37 -2.15
CA MET A 137 4.84 -15.07 -1.87
C MET A 137 4.29 -14.01 -2.81
N CYS A 138 5.09 -12.99 -3.11
CA CYS A 138 4.76 -11.98 -4.12
C CYS A 138 4.51 -12.63 -5.49
N GLU A 139 5.43 -13.49 -5.94
CA GLU A 139 5.31 -14.14 -7.25
C GLU A 139 4.09 -15.07 -7.32
N ALA A 140 3.81 -15.81 -6.25
CA ALA A 140 2.62 -16.67 -6.18
C ALA A 140 1.32 -15.87 -6.25
N PHE A 141 1.24 -14.74 -5.54
CA PHE A 141 0.12 -13.81 -5.60
C PHE A 141 -0.05 -13.22 -7.00
N VAL A 142 1.01 -12.65 -7.56
CA VAL A 142 0.99 -12.05 -8.90
C VAL A 142 0.60 -13.06 -9.98
N SER A 143 1.05 -14.31 -9.85
CA SER A 143 0.73 -15.40 -10.79
C SER A 143 -0.74 -15.84 -10.72
N SER A 144 -1.40 -15.64 -9.58
CA SER A 144 -2.79 -16.04 -9.36
C SER A 144 -3.77 -14.85 -9.36
N ALA A 145 -3.25 -13.65 -9.59
CA ALA A 145 -4.02 -12.42 -9.52
C ALA A 145 -5.12 -12.35 -10.60
N HIS A 146 -6.29 -11.87 -10.19
CA HIS A 146 -7.44 -11.62 -11.04
C HIS A 146 -7.78 -10.13 -11.07
N GLU A 147 -8.81 -9.73 -11.83
CA GLU A 147 -9.18 -8.32 -12.07
C GLU A 147 -9.48 -7.49 -10.81
N ARG A 148 -9.71 -8.13 -9.66
CA ARG A 148 -9.97 -7.46 -8.36
C ARG A 148 -8.80 -7.57 -7.38
N SER A 149 -7.76 -8.34 -7.74
CA SER A 149 -6.60 -8.50 -6.90
C SER A 149 -5.85 -7.17 -6.77
N MET A 150 -5.26 -6.97 -5.60
CA MET A 150 -4.47 -5.78 -5.31
C MET A 150 -3.20 -6.16 -4.57
N LEU A 151 -2.06 -5.72 -5.11
CA LEU A 151 -0.77 -5.86 -4.45
C LEU A 151 -0.34 -4.52 -3.89
N ILE A 152 -0.02 -4.49 -2.60
CA ILE A 152 0.53 -3.31 -1.91
C ILE A 152 1.94 -3.68 -1.43
N VAL A 153 2.93 -2.92 -1.88
CA VAL A 153 4.32 -3.14 -1.51
C VAL A 153 4.88 -1.95 -0.76
N GLU A 154 5.29 -2.14 0.48
CA GLU A 154 5.90 -1.11 1.31
C GLU A 154 7.39 -0.94 0.99
N GLY A 155 7.90 0.27 1.18
CA GLY A 155 9.33 0.54 1.09
C GLY A 155 9.91 0.43 -0.32
N ILE A 156 9.12 0.72 -1.36
CA ILE A 156 9.55 0.64 -2.79
C ILE A 156 10.81 1.46 -3.12
N TYR A 157 11.18 2.43 -2.28
CA TYR A 157 12.44 3.19 -2.36
C TYR A 157 13.33 3.10 -1.11
N ALA A 158 13.09 2.12 -0.22
CA ALA A 158 13.88 1.93 0.99
C ALA A 158 15.34 1.54 0.69
N SER A 159 15.56 0.81 -0.40
CA SER A 159 16.90 0.42 -0.86
C SER A 159 16.99 0.43 -2.39
N LYS A 160 18.22 0.34 -2.93
CA LYS A 160 18.43 0.15 -4.38
C LYS A 160 17.75 -1.11 -4.87
N LYS A 161 17.79 -2.19 -4.08
CA LYS A 161 17.15 -3.47 -4.38
C LYS A 161 15.65 -3.35 -4.42
N ALA A 162 15.05 -2.70 -3.43
CA ALA A 162 13.60 -2.46 -3.40
C ALA A 162 13.12 -1.67 -4.62
N LYS A 163 13.90 -0.66 -5.03
CA LYS A 163 13.64 0.11 -6.25
C LYS A 163 13.71 -0.74 -7.52
N MET A 164 14.63 -1.70 -7.60
CA MET A 164 14.73 -2.61 -8.75
C MET A 164 13.52 -3.56 -8.79
N ARG A 165 13.17 -4.19 -7.66
CA ARG A 165 11.98 -5.04 -7.55
C ARG A 165 10.68 -4.31 -7.87
N TRP A 166 10.55 -3.06 -7.40
CA TRP A 166 9.39 -2.23 -7.76
C TRP A 166 9.31 -2.00 -9.27
N LYS A 167 10.44 -1.69 -9.92
CA LYS A 167 10.47 -1.56 -11.39
C LYS A 167 10.15 -2.86 -12.11
N GLU A 168 10.60 -4.00 -11.59
CA GLU A 168 10.26 -5.32 -12.14
C GLU A 168 8.74 -5.53 -12.10
N LEU A 169 8.10 -5.33 -10.95
CA LEU A 169 6.63 -5.46 -10.78
C LEU A 169 5.88 -4.51 -11.71
N VAL A 170 6.29 -3.25 -11.78
CA VAL A 170 5.65 -2.24 -12.65
C VAL A 170 5.79 -2.60 -14.13
N ASN A 171 6.90 -3.22 -14.54
CA ASN A 171 7.14 -3.64 -15.92
C ASN A 171 6.55 -5.01 -16.27
N ASP A 172 6.16 -5.80 -15.28
CA ASP A 172 5.50 -7.10 -15.47
C ASP A 172 4.23 -6.99 -16.34
N GLU A 173 4.04 -7.89 -17.30
CA GLU A 173 2.89 -7.87 -18.21
C GLU A 173 1.55 -8.10 -17.49
N ARG A 174 1.58 -8.76 -16.33
CA ARG A 174 0.43 -8.99 -15.43
C ARG A 174 0.02 -7.72 -14.67
N THR A 175 0.88 -6.71 -14.61
CA THR A 175 0.52 -5.43 -14.00
C THR A 175 -0.36 -4.61 -14.94
N GLY A 176 -1.58 -4.31 -14.48
CA GLY A 176 -2.48 -3.37 -15.14
C GLY A 176 -2.18 -1.93 -14.75
N VAL A 177 -2.72 -1.45 -13.63
CA VAL A 177 -2.53 -0.08 -13.15
C VAL A 177 -1.70 -0.07 -11.88
N ALA A 178 -0.66 0.77 -11.84
CA ALA A 178 0.18 0.95 -10.66
C ALA A 178 0.13 2.39 -10.14
N PHE A 179 0.15 2.56 -8.82
CA PHE A 179 0.30 3.83 -8.12
C PHE A 179 1.59 3.81 -7.31
N ASP A 180 2.52 4.68 -7.64
CA ASP A 180 3.76 4.87 -6.91
C ASP A 180 3.56 6.00 -5.89
N LEU A 181 3.40 5.66 -4.61
CA LEU A 181 3.16 6.59 -3.51
C LEU A 181 4.44 6.98 -2.76
N TYR A 182 5.61 6.66 -3.32
CA TYR A 182 6.94 6.80 -2.71
C TYR A 182 7.20 5.89 -1.49
N ASP A 183 6.33 5.93 -0.47
CA ASP A 183 6.47 5.08 0.72
C ASP A 183 6.01 3.65 0.46
N CYS A 184 5.01 3.47 -0.39
CA CYS A 184 4.53 2.20 -0.88
C CYS A 184 4.12 2.30 -2.36
N GLY A 185 3.94 1.15 -3.00
CA GLY A 185 3.35 1.01 -4.32
C GLY A 185 2.05 0.21 -4.23
N ILE A 186 1.07 0.53 -5.07
CA ILE A 186 -0.18 -0.22 -5.20
C ILE A 186 -0.30 -0.69 -6.64
N ILE A 187 -0.60 -1.96 -6.88
CA ILE A 187 -0.82 -2.54 -8.21
C ILE A 187 -2.20 -3.17 -8.27
N PHE A 188 -2.91 -2.90 -9.36
CA PHE A 188 -4.14 -3.56 -9.77
C PHE A 188 -3.87 -4.41 -11.02
N PHE A 189 -4.49 -5.58 -11.07
CA PHE A 189 -4.34 -6.57 -12.14
C PHE A 189 -5.54 -6.56 -13.11
N ASP A 190 -6.32 -5.47 -13.10
CA ASP A 190 -7.40 -5.23 -14.05
C ASP A 190 -6.85 -4.83 -15.43
N HIS A 191 -6.85 -5.79 -16.36
CA HIS A 191 -6.40 -5.62 -17.73
C HIS A 191 -7.48 -5.06 -18.67
N THR A 192 -8.69 -4.76 -18.19
CA THR A 192 -9.69 -4.03 -19.00
C THR A 192 -9.24 -2.60 -19.31
N LYS A 193 -8.24 -2.10 -18.55
CA LYS A 193 -7.64 -0.78 -18.70
C LYS A 193 -6.24 -0.91 -19.28
N SER A 194 -5.84 0.09 -20.07
CA SER A 194 -4.45 0.16 -20.55
C SER A 194 -3.48 0.25 -19.38
N LYS A 195 -2.36 -0.45 -19.50
CA LYS A 195 -1.29 -0.43 -18.51
C LYS A 195 -0.80 0.99 -18.26
N GLN A 196 -0.82 1.43 -17.00
CA GLN A 196 -0.47 2.80 -16.61
C GLN A 196 0.18 2.84 -15.24
N VAL A 197 1.11 3.77 -15.06
CA VAL A 197 1.85 3.95 -13.81
C VAL A 197 1.74 5.39 -13.37
N TYR A 198 1.03 5.62 -12.28
CA TYR A 198 0.80 6.96 -11.73
C TYR A 198 1.74 7.21 -10.56
N ILE A 199 2.64 8.18 -10.73
CA ILE A 199 3.40 8.73 -9.61
C ILE A 199 2.44 9.64 -8.85
N ILE A 200 2.26 9.40 -7.55
CA ILE A 200 1.38 10.21 -6.70
C ILE A 200 2.20 10.85 -5.59
N ASN A 201 1.80 12.06 -5.21
CA ASN A 201 2.27 12.74 -4.02
C ASN A 201 1.36 12.40 -2.83
N PHE A 202 1.79 11.42 -2.01
CA PHE A 202 1.09 10.90 -0.84
C PHE A 202 1.76 11.34 0.45
#